data_AF-A0A7K2NL17-F1
#
_entry.id   AF-A0A7K2NL17-F1
#
_cell.length_a   1.000
_cell.length_b   1.000
_cell.length_c   1.000
_cell.angle_alpha   90.00
_cell.angle_beta   90.00
_cell.angle_gamma   90.00
#
_symmetry.space_group_name_H-M   'P 1'
#
loop_
_entity.id
_entity.type
_entity.pdbx_description
1 polymer ?
#
loop_
_entity_poly.entity_id
_entity_poly.type
_entity_poly.pdbx_seq_one_letter_code
_entity_poly.pdbx_strand_id
1 'polypeptide(L)'
;MSGVATRLAALEMLVHPSSSTSGGELLGTVTAGLAGLGKKKANPPQEVPADRLPVVLFVWGPGRIVPVRVTTLTITERLYNPLLIPTHAEAQIGLQVLTGKDLVGKDLVTKVAAAADTYTDSLREVLALANLANAAESVIGMLPL
;
A
#
# COMPACT_ATOMS: atom_id res chain seq x y z
N MET A 1 -1.90 6.25 -27.60
CA MET A 1 -1.59 6.84 -26.27
C MET A 1 -1.65 5.83 -25.13
N SER A 2 -2.23 4.64 -25.29
CA SER A 2 -2.19 3.61 -24.25
C SER A 2 -0.83 2.91 -24.23
N GLY A 3 -0.11 3.05 -23.12
CA GLY A 3 1.11 2.32 -22.78
C GLY A 3 1.08 1.92 -21.31
N VAL A 4 2.16 1.36 -20.78
CA VAL A 4 2.26 0.99 -19.37
C VAL A 4 2.75 2.13 -18.47
N ALA A 5 3.15 3.26 -19.06
CA ALA A 5 3.73 4.41 -18.35
C ALA A 5 2.89 4.92 -17.17
N THR A 6 1.56 5.01 -17.29
CA THR A 6 0.71 5.48 -16.19
C THR A 6 0.70 4.51 -15.00
N ARG A 7 0.82 3.21 -15.26
CA ARG A 7 0.89 2.18 -14.21
C ARG A 7 2.27 2.17 -13.55
N LEU A 8 3.33 2.38 -14.33
CA LEU A 8 4.70 2.53 -13.80
C LEU A 8 4.81 3.76 -12.89
N ALA A 9 4.28 4.89 -13.33
CA ALA A 9 4.24 6.11 -12.51
C ALA A 9 3.48 5.89 -11.20
N ALA A 10 2.37 5.16 -11.21
CA ALA A 10 1.64 4.83 -9.99
C ALA A 10 2.49 3.97 -9.02
N LEU A 11 3.27 3.01 -9.53
CA LEU A 11 4.17 2.19 -8.71
C LEU A 11 5.34 3.02 -8.14
N GLU A 12 5.91 3.92 -8.94
CA GLU A 12 6.98 4.83 -8.51
C GLU A 12 6.50 5.75 -7.37
N MET A 13 5.27 6.26 -7.46
CA MET A 13 4.64 7.07 -6.41
C MET A 13 4.40 6.31 -5.09
N LEU A 14 4.37 4.97 -5.10
CA LEU A 14 4.29 4.18 -3.86
C LEU A 14 5.64 4.14 -3.12
N VAL A 15 6.75 4.26 -3.85
CA VAL A 15 8.10 4.33 -3.29
C VAL A 15 8.47 5.76 -2.93
N HIS A 16 8.04 6.72 -3.76
CA HIS A 16 8.29 8.14 -3.62
C HIS A 16 6.98 8.84 -3.25
N PRO A 17 6.59 8.90 -1.96
CA PRO A 17 5.45 9.71 -1.57
C PRO A 17 5.67 11.15 -2.03
N SER A 18 4.68 11.74 -2.70
CA SER A 18 4.74 13.16 -3.02
C SER A 18 4.68 13.97 -1.72
N SER A 19 5.82 14.55 -1.34
CA SER A 19 5.80 15.73 -0.48
C SER A 19 5.10 16.84 -1.27
N SER A 20 3.93 17.29 -0.82
CA SER A 20 3.19 18.42 -1.39
C SER A 20 2.88 18.32 -2.90
N THR A 21 1.82 17.60 -3.25
CA THR A 21 0.90 18.14 -4.26
C THR A 21 -0.51 17.88 -3.75
N SER A 22 -0.84 18.59 -2.67
CA SER A 22 -2.22 18.97 -2.49
C SER A 22 -2.55 19.80 -3.74
N GLY A 23 -3.35 19.25 -4.66
CA GLY A 23 -3.80 19.98 -5.85
C GLY A 23 -4.60 21.25 -5.51
N GLY A 24 -4.77 21.57 -4.23
CA GLY A 24 -5.33 22.82 -3.72
C GLY A 24 -4.32 23.93 -3.46
N GLU A 25 -3.04 23.65 -3.16
CA GLU A 25 -2.05 24.70 -2.85
C GLU A 25 -1.58 25.45 -4.10
N LEU A 26 -1.28 24.73 -5.19
CA LEU A 26 -0.89 25.34 -6.48
C LEU A 26 -2.06 26.09 -7.14
N LEU A 27 -3.30 25.63 -6.94
CA LEU A 27 -4.49 26.36 -7.38
C LEU A 27 -4.78 27.57 -6.48
N GLY A 28 -4.42 27.51 -5.19
CA GLY A 28 -4.56 28.60 -4.23
C GLY A 28 -3.62 29.78 -4.51
N THR A 29 -2.38 29.54 -4.97
CA THR A 29 -1.44 30.64 -5.28
C THR A 29 -1.78 31.36 -6.59
N VAL A 30 -2.28 30.63 -7.59
CA VAL A 30 -2.70 31.22 -8.88
C VAL A 30 -4.05 31.94 -8.76
N THR A 31 -4.95 31.48 -7.89
CA THR A 31 -6.23 32.17 -7.63
C THR A 31 -6.13 33.30 -6.61
N ALA A 32 -5.15 33.29 -5.70
CA ALA A 32 -4.91 34.42 -4.78
C ALA A 32 -4.52 35.72 -5.51
N GLY A 33 -3.97 35.64 -6.72
CA GLY A 33 -3.74 36.80 -7.58
C GLY A 33 -4.99 37.35 -8.28
N LEU A 34 -6.12 36.62 -8.25
CA LEU A 34 -7.33 36.93 -9.03
C LEU A 34 -8.65 36.89 -8.25
N ALA A 35 -8.68 36.44 -6.99
CA ALA A 35 -9.92 36.18 -6.25
C ALA A 35 -10.09 37.11 -5.04
N GLY A 36 -10.41 38.38 -5.31
CA GLY A 36 -10.90 39.34 -4.32
C GLY A 36 -12.33 39.10 -3.83
N LEU A 37 -13.00 37.96 -4.10
CA LEU A 37 -14.41 37.75 -3.75
C LEU A 37 -14.69 36.30 -3.34
N GLY A 38 -15.01 36.08 -2.06
CA GLY A 38 -15.74 34.90 -1.60
C GLY A 38 -15.01 34.06 -0.55
N LYS A 39 -15.26 34.36 0.73
CA LYS A 39 -14.86 33.50 1.86
C LYS A 39 -15.66 32.20 1.83
N LYS A 40 -15.14 31.14 1.21
CA LYS A 40 -15.52 29.77 1.58
C LYS A 40 -14.56 29.28 2.65
N LYS A 41 -15.10 28.94 3.82
CA LYS A 41 -14.38 28.14 4.83
C LYS A 41 -14.08 26.78 4.19
N ALA A 42 -12.93 26.67 3.54
CA ALA A 42 -12.31 25.38 3.28
C ALA A 42 -11.94 24.79 4.65
N ASN A 43 -12.34 23.55 4.89
CA ASN A 43 -11.82 22.77 6.00
C ASN A 43 -10.28 22.89 5.97
N PRO A 44 -9.57 23.12 7.09
CA PRO A 44 -8.12 23.14 7.04
C PRO A 44 -7.66 21.84 6.37
N PRO A 45 -6.79 21.90 5.35
CA PRO A 45 -6.12 20.71 4.85
C PRO A 45 -5.58 20.02 6.08
N GLN A 46 -6.04 18.80 6.36
CA GLN A 46 -5.39 18.00 7.37
C GLN A 46 -3.97 17.86 6.87
N GLU A 47 -3.04 18.59 7.49
CA GLU A 47 -1.61 18.49 7.24
C GLU A 47 -1.26 17.04 7.54
N VAL A 48 -1.31 16.21 6.51
CA VAL A 48 -0.65 14.92 6.53
C VAL A 48 0.81 15.30 6.50
N PRO A 49 1.58 15.07 7.58
CA PRO A 49 3.00 15.38 7.56
C PRO A 49 3.61 14.74 6.32
N ALA A 50 4.46 15.48 5.61
CA ALA A 50 5.08 15.04 4.36
C ALA A 50 5.84 13.69 4.50
N ASP A 51 6.11 13.27 5.74
CA ASP A 51 6.78 12.04 6.11
C ASP A 51 5.86 10.82 6.21
N ARG A 52 4.56 10.96 5.94
CA ARG A 52 3.63 9.83 6.03
C ARG A 52 3.65 9.02 4.74
N LEU A 53 4.38 7.90 4.77
CA LEU A 53 4.40 6.96 3.65
C LEU A 53 2.99 6.40 3.38
N PRO A 54 2.62 6.19 2.10
CA PRO A 54 1.35 5.60 1.72
C PRO A 54 1.22 4.20 2.29
N VAL A 55 0.12 3.95 2.99
CA VAL A 55 -0.25 2.62 3.46
C VAL A 55 -0.91 1.88 2.31
N VAL A 56 -0.33 0.75 1.90
CA VAL A 56 -0.83 -0.10 0.81
C VAL A 56 -1.30 -1.42 1.41
N LEU A 57 -2.44 -1.95 0.95
CA LEU A 57 -2.90 -3.29 1.32
C LEU A 57 -2.55 -4.29 0.22
N PHE A 58 -1.82 -5.34 0.58
CA PHE A 58 -1.60 -6.48 -0.28
C PHE A 58 -2.69 -7.52 -0.06
N VAL A 59 -3.50 -7.74 -1.10
CA VAL A 59 -4.60 -8.71 -1.10
C VAL A 59 -4.19 -9.90 -1.98
N TRP A 60 -3.91 -11.04 -1.35
CA TRP A 60 -3.67 -12.30 -2.07
C TRP A 60 -4.95 -13.12 -2.23
N GLY A 61 -5.91 -12.91 -1.34
CA GLY A 61 -7.18 -13.62 -1.27
C GLY A 61 -7.84 -13.39 0.08
N PRO A 62 -9.00 -14.01 0.35
CA PRO A 62 -9.73 -13.82 1.60
C PRO A 62 -8.91 -14.23 2.83
N GLY A 63 -7.98 -15.18 2.70
CA GLY A 63 -7.14 -15.63 3.82
C GLY A 63 -5.87 -14.81 4.06
N ARG A 64 -5.57 -13.80 3.23
CA ARG A 64 -4.34 -13.01 3.38
C ARG A 64 -4.51 -11.61 2.80
N ILE A 65 -4.74 -10.67 3.72
CA ILE A 65 -4.83 -9.24 3.47
C ILE A 65 -3.90 -8.57 4.47
N VAL A 66 -2.76 -8.06 4.01
CA VAL A 66 -1.75 -7.51 4.93
C VAL A 66 -1.36 -6.10 4.50
N PRO A 67 -1.13 -5.18 5.45
CA PRO A 67 -0.54 -3.90 5.12
C PRO A 67 0.92 -4.10 4.74
N VAL A 68 1.32 -3.50 3.62
CA VAL A 68 2.68 -3.59 3.11
C VAL A 68 3.24 -2.21 2.79
N ARG A 69 4.56 -2.13 2.85
CA ARG A 69 5.36 -1.04 2.33
C ARG A 69 6.21 -1.56 1.18
N VAL A 70 6.26 -0.79 0.08
CA VAL A 70 7.20 -1.07 -1.00
C VAL A 70 8.59 -0.66 -0.54
N THR A 71 9.52 -1.61 -0.52
CA THR A 71 10.91 -1.38 -0.12
C THR A 71 11.84 -1.27 -1.31
N THR A 72 11.55 -2.03 -2.38
CA THR A 72 12.32 -2.00 -3.62
C THR A 72 11.37 -2.02 -4.81
N LEU A 73 11.75 -1.30 -5.87
CA LEU A 73 11.06 -1.32 -7.15
C LEU A 73 12.14 -1.36 -8.24
N THR A 74 12.06 -2.35 -9.11
CA THR A 74 12.94 -2.48 -10.27
C THR A 74 12.08 -2.66 -11.50
N ILE A 75 12.20 -1.75 -12.46
CA ILE A 75 11.40 -1.75 -13.69
C ILE A 75 12.32 -2.05 -14.86
N THR A 76 11.97 -3.07 -15.64
CA THR A 76 12.63 -3.43 -16.89
C THR A 76 11.66 -3.23 -18.05
N GLU A 77 11.82 -2.15 -18.78
CA GLU A 77 11.04 -1.85 -19.98
C GLU A 77 11.56 -2.67 -21.17
N ARG A 78 10.65 -3.30 -21.91
CA ARG A 78 11.00 -4.27 -22.97
C ARG A 78 10.65 -3.81 -24.38
N LEU A 79 9.51 -3.15 -24.55
CA LEU A 79 9.01 -2.76 -25.87
C LEU A 79 8.48 -1.33 -25.85
N TYR A 80 8.76 -0.60 -26.91
CA TYR A 80 8.36 0.80 -27.09
C TYR A 80 7.56 0.97 -28.38
N ASN A 81 6.65 1.94 -28.38
CA ASN A 81 6.03 2.40 -29.63
C ASN A 81 6.95 3.40 -30.37
N PRO A 82 6.60 3.85 -31.60
CA PRO A 82 7.41 4.83 -32.33
C PRO A 82 7.58 6.19 -31.64
N LEU A 83 6.77 6.49 -30.62
CA LEU A 83 6.86 7.70 -29.78
C LEU A 83 7.68 7.43 -28.50
N LEU A 84 8.39 6.30 -28.41
CA LEU A 84 9.20 5.88 -27.27
C LEU A 84 8.41 5.75 -25.95
N ILE A 85 7.11 5.48 -26.04
CA ILE A 85 6.28 5.17 -24.87
C ILE A 85 6.39 3.66 -24.60
N PRO A 86 6.73 3.24 -23.37
CA PRO A 86 6.81 1.83 -23.03
C PRO A 86 5.43 1.18 -23.16
N THR A 87 5.37 0.09 -23.92
CA THR A 87 4.16 -0.73 -24.13
C THR A 87 4.19 -2.01 -23.32
N HIS A 88 5.39 -2.53 -23.02
CA HIS A 88 5.59 -3.69 -22.17
C HIS A 88 6.76 -3.43 -21.21
N ALA A 89 6.54 -3.72 -19.93
CA ALA A 89 7.54 -3.64 -18.88
C ALA A 89 7.32 -4.76 -17.86
N GLU A 90 8.39 -5.21 -17.25
CA GLU A 90 8.39 -6.10 -16.09
C GLU A 90 8.73 -5.26 -14.86
N ALA A 91 7.91 -5.34 -13.81
CA ALA A 91 8.17 -4.66 -12.54
C ALA A 91 8.39 -5.70 -11.44
N GLN A 92 9.55 -5.65 -10.80
CA GLN A 92 9.87 -6.43 -9.62
C GLN A 92 9.70 -5.54 -8.39
N ILE A 93 8.89 -6.00 -7.43
CA ILE A 93 8.49 -5.20 -6.28
C ILE A 93 8.86 -5.97 -5.01
N GLY A 94 9.71 -5.37 -4.17
CA GLY A 94 9.94 -5.83 -2.81
C GLY A 94 8.91 -5.24 -1.86
N LEU A 95 8.24 -6.11 -1.10
CA LEU A 95 7.23 -5.72 -0.12
C LEU A 95 7.68 -6.12 1.28
N GLN A 96 7.56 -5.18 2.22
CA GLN A 96 7.70 -5.43 3.64
C GLN A 96 6.34 -5.34 4.31
N VAL A 97 5.96 -6.38 5.04
CA VAL A 97 4.73 -6.37 5.84
C VAL A 97 4.90 -5.42 7.02
N LEU A 98 3.91 -4.54 7.22
CA LEU A 98 3.85 -3.63 8.36
C LEU A 98 3.14 -4.31 9.51
N THR A 99 3.72 -4.22 10.70
CA THR A 99 3.16 -4.83 11.92
C THR A 99 2.72 -3.74 12.90
N GLY A 100 2.03 -4.09 14.00
CA GLY A 100 1.48 -3.11 14.94
C GLY A 100 2.45 -2.02 15.44
N LYS A 101 3.76 -2.32 15.55
CA LYS A 101 4.82 -1.34 15.88
C LYS A 101 5.09 -0.30 14.79
N ASP A 102 4.79 -0.63 13.54
CA ASP A 102 4.97 0.21 12.36
C ASP A 102 3.71 1.07 12.07
N LEU A 103 2.59 0.77 12.73
CA LEU A 103 1.27 1.35 12.51
C LEU A 103 0.83 2.29 13.66
N VAL A 104 1.60 3.35 13.91
CA VAL A 104 1.43 4.25 15.08
C VAL A 104 0.41 5.40 14.83
N GLY A 105 -0.13 5.49 13.62
CA GLY A 105 -1.09 6.53 13.21
C GLY A 105 -2.49 6.40 13.82
N LYS A 106 -3.14 7.54 14.09
CA LYS A 106 -4.54 7.61 14.60
C LYS A 106 -5.59 7.81 13.50
N ASP A 107 -5.16 7.96 12.26
CA ASP A 107 -6.00 8.15 11.09
C ASP A 107 -6.73 6.87 10.70
N LEU A 108 -7.80 7.04 9.92
CA LEU A 108 -8.63 5.91 9.47
C LEU A 108 -7.81 4.90 8.66
N VAL A 109 -6.89 5.35 7.81
CA VAL A 109 -6.09 4.48 6.95
C VAL A 109 -5.20 3.55 7.78
N THR A 110 -4.53 4.09 8.80
CA THR A 110 -3.71 3.28 9.72
C THR A 110 -4.56 2.29 10.54
N LYS A 111 -5.78 2.68 10.95
CA LYS A 111 -6.70 1.76 11.64
C LYS A 111 -7.14 0.61 10.74
N VAL A 112 -7.44 0.89 9.47
CA VAL A 112 -7.80 -0.15 8.49
C VAL A 112 -6.61 -1.08 8.24
N ALA A 113 -5.40 -0.55 8.16
CA ALA A 113 -4.18 -1.35 8.04
C ALA A 113 -3.98 -2.28 9.24
N ALA A 114 -4.13 -1.76 10.45
CA ALA A 114 -4.01 -2.56 11.67
C ALA A 114 -5.09 -3.64 11.74
N ALA A 115 -6.32 -3.33 11.33
CA ALA A 115 -7.40 -4.32 11.25
C ALA A 115 -7.12 -5.43 10.23
N ALA A 116 -6.51 -5.10 9.09
CA ALA A 116 -6.11 -6.09 8.09
C ALA A 116 -5.01 -7.03 8.61
N ASP A 117 -4.01 -6.46 9.30
CA ASP A 117 -2.92 -7.22 9.92
C ASP A 117 -3.46 -8.23 10.94
N THR A 118 -4.26 -7.76 11.91
CA THR A 118 -4.85 -8.61 12.95
C THR A 118 -5.81 -9.65 12.40
N TYR A 119 -6.57 -9.31 11.35
CA TYR A 119 -7.42 -10.26 10.65
C TYR A 119 -6.61 -11.44 10.10
N THR A 120 -5.54 -11.16 9.35
CA THR A 120 -4.70 -12.21 8.78
C THR A 120 -3.98 -13.02 9.87
N ASP A 121 -3.49 -12.36 10.92
CA ASP A 121 -2.80 -13.05 12.02
C ASP A 121 -3.74 -13.96 12.82
N SER A 122 -4.98 -13.55 13.08
CA SER A 122 -5.97 -14.42 13.73
C SER A 122 -6.26 -15.69 12.92
N LEU A 123 -6.34 -15.57 11.58
CA LEU A 123 -6.50 -16.74 10.71
C LEU A 123 -5.27 -17.66 10.78
N ARG A 124 -4.06 -17.09 10.81
CA ARG A 124 -2.82 -17.86 10.93
C ARG A 124 -2.73 -18.59 12.25
N GLU A 125 -3.12 -17.97 13.36
CA GLU A 125 -3.14 -18.61 14.68
C GLU A 125 -4.06 -19.83 14.70
N VAL A 126 -5.26 -19.71 14.13
CA VAL A 126 -6.20 -20.84 14.02
C VAL A 126 -5.60 -21.96 13.17
N LEU A 127 -5.00 -21.64 12.03
CA LEU A 127 -4.35 -22.64 11.17
C LEU A 127 -3.13 -23.30 11.84
N ALA A 128 -2.34 -22.53 12.60
CA ALA A 128 -1.21 -23.04 13.36
C ALA A 128 -1.65 -24.00 14.47
N LEU A 129 -2.74 -23.67 15.17
CA LEU A 129 -3.34 -24.55 16.17
C LEU A 129 -3.88 -25.84 15.55
N ALA A 130 -4.55 -25.76 14.39
CA ALA A 130 -5.02 -26.93 13.67
C ALA A 130 -3.87 -27.85 13.24
N ASN A 131 -2.75 -27.28 12.78
CA ASN A 131 -1.56 -28.06 12.43
C ASN A 131 -0.96 -28.79 13.65
N LEU A 132 -0.93 -28.15 14.82
CA LEU A 132 -0.47 -28.79 16.07
C LEU A 132 -1.35 -29.99 16.46
N ALA A 133 -2.67 -29.84 16.37
CA ALA A 133 -3.61 -30.93 16.67
C ALA A 133 -3.41 -32.14 15.73
N ASN A 134 -3.32 -31.89 14.42
CA ASN A 134 -3.08 -32.95 13.44
C ASN A 134 -1.73 -33.65 13.64
N ALA A 135 -0.68 -32.91 14.04
CA ALA A 135 0.63 -33.48 14.31
C ALA A 135 0.62 -34.47 15.50
N ALA A 136 -0.15 -34.18 16.55
CA ALA A 136 -0.28 -35.08 17.71
C ALA A 136 -0.97 -36.41 17.36
N GLU A 137 -2.03 -36.37 16.55
CA GLU A 137 -2.72 -37.58 16.07
C GLU A 137 -1.80 -38.44 15.19
N SER A 138 -0.98 -37.82 14.35
CA SER A 138 -0.02 -38.53 13.49
C SER A 138 1.03 -39.31 14.29
N VAL A 139 1.46 -38.80 15.45
CA VAL A 139 2.46 -39.50 16.29
C VAL A 139 1.86 -40.70 17.00
N ILE A 140 0.60 -40.60 17.47
CA ILE A 140 -0.10 -41.72 18.12
C ILE A 140 -0.33 -42.87 17.13
N GLY A 141 -0.63 -42.56 15.85
CA GLY A 141 -0.80 -43.55 14.80
C GLY A 141 0.48 -44.28 14.34
N MET A 142 1.67 -43.87 14.80
CA MET A 142 2.96 -44.47 14.42
C MET A 142 3.54 -45.44 15.47
N LEU A 143 2.87 -45.65 16.60
CA LEU A 143 3.28 -46.64 17.60
C LEU A 143 2.82 -48.04 17.16
N PRO A 144 3.73 -49.03 16.98
CA PRO A 144 3.31 -50.41 16.72
C PRO A 144 2.61 -50.97 17.98
N LEU A 145 1.44 -51.57 17.79
CA LEU A 145 0.70 -52.32 18.82
C LEU A 145 1.46 -53.59 19.24
#